data_AF-A0A101H7N2-F1
#
_entry.id   AF-A0A101H7N2-F1
#
_cell.length_a   1.000
_cell.length_b   1.000
_cell.length_c   1.000
_cell.angle_alpha   90.00
_cell.angle_beta   90.00
_cell.angle_gamma   90.00
#
_symmetry.space_group_name_H-M   'P 1'
#
loop_
_entity.id
_entity.type
_entity.pdbx_description
1 polymer ?
#
loop_
_entity_poly.entity_id
_entity_poly.type
_entity_poly.pdbx_seq_one_letter_code
_entity_poly.pdbx_strand_id
1 'polypeptide(L)'
;MSIGGKMKNIFDKDYYLGLDIGTESVGWAVSDTDYNIIKAKGKMMWGVRLFDEASTSAERRVFRSARRRLERKKNRINLLQMIFSEAIAEIDPGFFQRMKDSFFTKEDKQYEMQSNTLFNDLNFNDAKYNKLYPTIYHLRSELIKGKKTHDVRLVYLAIHHILKHRGHFLFEGQNMNSVTSFKNVFTSLSEILEKEFTDISLECESLELIENNLRDQSLTRTEKKRRLKKILGVSKDDKARDAIIGLICGTKEKLSQLFTDDDLKTNDMNGISFNDNSYDSNQDKYEEILGDRIIALESIKALHDWSILADILHGGNLNGKQYLSISKVNDYENHKADLKLLKRVVKKYIPEEYKSIFSDVKETNNYAAYCGVNKKNKNKQIIKRCKQDDFYTFISTKLKKISNPDEDIQSLMTKKENGTLLPLQKNGDNGIIPYQIHKMELMDILSNASVYLPFLKQKDEYEL
;
A
#
# COMPACT_ATOMS: atom_id res chain seq x y z
N MET A 1 40.60 28.51 -72.43
CA MET A 1 39.72 28.68 -71.25
C MET A 1 38.29 28.36 -71.65
N SER A 2 37.76 27.24 -71.18
CA SER A 2 36.32 27.04 -70.93
C SER A 2 36.20 25.77 -70.08
N ILE A 3 36.24 25.92 -68.76
CA ILE A 3 35.97 24.84 -67.81
C ILE A 3 34.47 24.89 -67.53
N GLY A 4 33.69 24.33 -68.45
CA GLY A 4 32.24 24.17 -68.33
C GLY A 4 31.87 22.74 -67.96
N GLY A 5 32.30 22.29 -66.77
CA GLY A 5 31.84 21.01 -66.21
C GLY A 5 30.43 21.14 -65.66
N LYS A 6 29.41 20.88 -66.49
CA LYS A 6 28.01 20.74 -66.03
C LYS A 6 27.96 19.66 -64.94
N MET A 7 27.60 20.04 -63.71
CA MET A 7 27.14 19.06 -62.71
C MET A 7 25.90 18.37 -63.30
N LYS A 8 26.01 17.09 -63.65
CA LYS A 8 24.84 16.28 -64.01
C LYS A 8 23.89 16.25 -62.80
N ASN A 9 22.66 16.69 -63.00
CA ASN A 9 21.60 16.54 -62.01
C ASN A 9 21.41 15.04 -61.73
N ILE A 10 21.73 14.61 -60.50
CA ILE A 10 21.52 13.23 -60.03
C ILE A 10 20.02 12.88 -59.94
N PHE A 11 19.13 13.89 -60.04
CA PHE A 11 17.69 13.78 -59.84
C PHE A 11 16.87 13.32 -61.06
N ASP A 12 17.49 13.08 -62.22
CA ASP A 12 16.79 12.57 -63.43
C ASP A 12 16.93 11.04 -63.60
N LYS A 13 17.36 10.32 -62.56
CA LYS A 13 17.54 8.86 -62.60
C LYS A 13 16.72 8.17 -61.51
N ASP A 14 16.18 7.00 -61.84
CA ASP A 14 15.53 6.12 -60.89
C ASP A 14 16.53 5.64 -59.82
N TYR A 15 16.04 5.53 -58.58
CA TYR A 15 16.83 5.12 -57.42
C TYR A 15 15.97 4.32 -56.45
N TYR A 16 16.61 3.52 -55.59
CA TYR A 16 15.97 2.86 -54.46
C TYR A 16 16.32 3.57 -53.16
N LEU A 17 15.35 3.65 -52.24
CA LEU A 17 15.54 4.13 -50.87
C LEU A 17 15.21 2.98 -49.92
N GLY A 18 16.22 2.47 -49.23
CA GLY A 18 16.05 1.56 -48.11
C GLY A 18 15.85 2.36 -46.82
N LEU A 19 14.86 1.97 -46.02
CA LEU A 19 14.62 2.51 -44.69
C LEU A 19 14.57 1.35 -43.69
N ASP A 20 15.36 1.47 -42.62
CA ASP A 20 15.34 0.57 -41.47
C ASP A 20 14.85 1.36 -40.25
N ILE A 21 13.57 1.17 -39.89
CA ILE A 21 12.87 1.99 -38.91
C ILE A 21 12.82 1.22 -37.58
N GLY A 22 13.73 1.57 -36.68
CA GLY A 22 13.75 1.11 -35.29
C GLY A 22 13.07 2.09 -34.32
N THR A 23 13.05 1.71 -33.04
CA THR A 23 12.42 2.50 -31.95
C THR A 23 13.19 3.76 -31.57
N GLU A 24 14.51 3.78 -31.82
CA GLU A 24 15.42 4.89 -31.48
C GLU A 24 16.24 5.36 -32.69
N SER A 25 16.04 4.74 -33.85
CA SER A 25 16.83 5.06 -35.02
C SER A 25 16.09 4.79 -36.32
N VAL A 26 16.38 5.59 -37.34
CA VAL A 26 15.97 5.33 -38.72
C VAL A 26 17.23 5.29 -39.59
N GLY A 27 17.64 4.07 -39.96
CA GLY A 27 18.65 3.84 -40.98
C GLY A 27 18.09 4.16 -42.36
N TRP A 28 18.89 4.77 -43.22
CA TRP A 28 18.51 5.05 -44.59
C TRP A 28 19.70 4.85 -45.53
N ALA A 29 19.43 4.37 -46.74
CA ALA A 29 20.42 4.22 -47.79
C ALA A 29 19.76 4.42 -49.16
N VAL A 30 20.44 5.12 -50.05
CA VAL A 30 20.00 5.38 -51.43
C VAL A 30 20.93 4.67 -52.39
N SER A 31 20.38 3.79 -53.23
CA SER A 31 21.12 3.11 -54.29
C SER A 31 20.57 3.45 -55.68
N ASP A 32 21.42 3.32 -56.70
CA ASP A 32 20.94 3.26 -58.08
C ASP A 32 20.29 1.90 -58.39
N THR A 33 19.83 1.73 -59.63
CA THR A 33 19.19 0.50 -60.12
C THR A 33 20.13 -0.71 -60.15
N ASP A 34 21.45 -0.48 -60.10
CA ASP A 34 22.50 -1.50 -60.05
C ASP A 34 22.96 -1.79 -58.61
N TYR A 35 22.22 -1.30 -57.61
CA TYR A 35 22.46 -1.45 -56.17
C TYR A 35 23.76 -0.79 -55.66
N ASN A 36 24.30 0.21 -56.39
CA ASN A 36 25.42 1.01 -55.90
C ASN A 36 24.93 2.19 -55.07
N ILE A 37 25.58 2.45 -53.93
CA ILE A 37 25.24 3.61 -53.09
C ILE A 37 25.55 4.91 -53.82
N ILE A 38 24.54 5.78 -53.90
CA ILE A 38 24.65 7.06 -54.60
C ILE A 38 25.52 8.03 -53.79
N LYS A 39 26.37 8.80 -54.47
CA LYS A 39 27.17 9.88 -53.86
C LYS A 39 26.63 11.24 -54.30
N ALA A 40 26.21 12.07 -53.35
CA ALA A 40 25.76 13.44 -53.61
C ALA A 40 26.62 14.44 -52.83
N LYS A 41 27.08 15.50 -53.50
CA LYS A 41 27.91 16.57 -52.90
C LYS A 41 29.10 16.04 -52.06
N GLY A 42 29.75 14.99 -52.55
CA GLY A 42 30.92 14.40 -51.88
C GLY A 42 30.59 13.41 -50.75
N LYS A 43 29.32 13.20 -50.40
CA LYS A 43 28.90 12.28 -49.32
C LYS A 43 28.14 11.09 -49.90
N MET A 44 28.39 9.91 -49.34
CA MET A 44 27.57 8.73 -49.64
C MET A 44 26.16 8.94 -49.05
N MET A 45 25.14 8.60 -49.83
CA MET A 45 23.73 8.78 -49.47
C MET A 45 23.25 7.60 -48.63
N TRP A 46 23.83 7.46 -47.45
CA TRP A 46 23.42 6.53 -46.41
C TRP A 46 23.69 7.16 -45.05
N GLY A 47 22.96 6.70 -44.05
CA GLY A 47 23.17 7.16 -42.69
C GLY A 47 22.11 6.62 -41.76
N VAL A 48 22.18 7.09 -40.52
CA VAL A 48 21.21 6.77 -39.48
C VAL A 48 20.79 8.05 -38.78
N ARG A 49 19.50 8.23 -38.58
CA ARG A 49 18.96 9.29 -37.72
C ARG A 49 18.68 8.67 -36.36
N LEU A 50 19.38 9.12 -35.33
CA LEU A 50 19.11 8.73 -33.94
C LEU A 50 18.13 9.74 -33.31
N PHE A 51 17.23 9.25 -32.46
CA PHE A 51 16.30 10.05 -31.66
C PHE A 51 15.96 9.31 -30.37
N ASP A 52 15.53 10.04 -29.34
CA ASP A 52 15.09 9.43 -28.08
C ASP A 52 13.79 8.64 -28.29
N GLU A 53 13.69 7.48 -27.63
CA GLU A 53 12.51 6.63 -27.70
C GLU A 53 11.23 7.40 -27.32
N ALA A 54 10.15 7.16 -28.06
CA ALA A 54 8.87 7.80 -27.79
C ALA A 54 8.34 7.39 -26.41
N SER A 55 8.10 8.37 -25.53
CA SER A 55 7.52 8.11 -24.20
C SER A 55 6.05 7.70 -24.34
N THR A 56 5.69 6.56 -23.75
CA THR A 56 4.30 6.06 -23.77
C THR A 56 3.35 7.03 -23.06
N SER A 57 2.07 7.05 -23.48
CA SER A 57 1.06 7.92 -22.86
C SER A 57 0.67 7.51 -21.43
N ALA A 58 1.10 6.33 -20.99
CA ALA A 58 0.78 5.72 -19.70
C ALA A 58 1.23 6.59 -18.50
N GLU A 59 2.46 7.11 -18.52
CA GLU A 59 2.97 7.96 -17.43
C GLU A 59 2.12 9.24 -17.25
N ARG A 60 1.75 9.88 -18.37
CA ARG A 60 0.89 11.07 -18.35
C ARG A 60 -0.51 10.76 -17.83
N ARG A 61 -1.05 9.56 -18.09
CA ARG A 61 -2.33 9.08 -17.54
C ARG A 61 -2.25 8.96 -16.01
N VAL A 62 -1.17 8.37 -15.49
CA VAL A 62 -0.94 8.21 -14.05
C VAL A 62 -0.88 9.58 -13.33
N PHE A 63 -0.09 10.53 -13.83
CA PHE A 63 0.02 11.86 -13.22
C PHE A 63 -1.31 12.63 -13.19
N ARG A 64 -2.10 12.54 -14.28
CA ARG A 64 -3.41 13.20 -14.39
C ARG A 64 -4.41 12.63 -13.39
N SER A 65 -4.49 11.31 -13.30
CA SER A 65 -5.37 10.62 -12.34
C SER A 65 -4.99 10.96 -10.90
N ALA A 66 -3.68 11.00 -10.59
CA ALA A 66 -3.20 11.38 -9.27
C ALA A 66 -3.61 12.81 -8.88
N ARG A 67 -3.50 13.78 -9.81
CA ARG A 67 -3.90 15.19 -9.57
C ARG A 67 -5.39 15.30 -9.24
N ARG A 68 -6.26 14.71 -10.09
CA ARG A 68 -7.71 14.70 -9.87
C ARG A 68 -8.10 14.06 -8.53
N ARG A 69 -7.42 12.97 -8.15
CA ARG A 69 -7.63 12.31 -6.86
C ARG A 69 -7.29 13.22 -5.69
N LEU A 70 -6.20 13.98 -5.76
CA LEU A 70 -5.80 14.94 -4.72
C LEU A 70 -6.79 16.10 -4.60
N GLU A 71 -7.26 16.65 -5.72
CA GLU A 71 -8.28 17.70 -5.75
C GLU A 71 -9.60 17.23 -5.13
N ARG A 72 -10.13 16.07 -5.53
CA ARG A 72 -11.35 15.51 -4.95
C ARG A 72 -11.21 15.22 -3.46
N LYS A 73 -10.04 14.76 -3.03
CA LYS A 73 -9.72 14.56 -1.61
C LYS A 73 -9.74 15.89 -0.85
N LYS A 74 -9.19 16.97 -1.43
CA LYS A 74 -9.25 18.32 -0.85
C LYS A 74 -10.69 18.81 -0.75
N ASN A 75 -11.48 18.68 -1.81
CA ASN A 75 -12.89 19.10 -1.83
C ASN A 75 -13.71 18.39 -0.74
N ARG A 76 -13.54 17.07 -0.57
CA ARG A 76 -14.21 16.32 0.50
C ARG A 76 -13.89 16.85 1.90
N ILE A 77 -12.63 17.25 2.14
CA ILE A 77 -12.25 17.84 3.43
C ILE A 77 -12.81 19.26 3.58
N ASN A 78 -12.84 20.05 2.50
CA ASN A 78 -13.45 21.38 2.53
C ASN A 78 -14.96 21.30 2.87
N LEU A 79 -15.68 20.35 2.28
CA LEU A 79 -17.09 20.11 2.62
C LEU A 79 -17.27 19.76 4.10
N LEU A 80 -16.42 18.87 4.63
CA LEU A 80 -16.44 18.57 6.06
C LEU A 80 -16.17 19.81 6.92
N GLN A 81 -15.22 20.67 6.51
CA GLN A 81 -14.95 21.92 7.23
C GLN A 81 -16.14 22.86 7.22
N MET A 82 -16.86 22.98 6.09
CA MET A 82 -18.09 23.77 6.00
C MET A 82 -19.17 23.25 6.96
N ILE A 83 -19.37 21.94 7.04
CA ILE A 83 -20.37 21.34 7.95
C ILE A 83 -20.04 21.62 9.42
N PHE A 84 -18.76 21.63 9.78
CA PHE A 84 -18.31 21.84 11.16
C PHE A 84 -17.96 23.30 11.48
N SER A 85 -18.09 24.24 10.52
CA SER A 85 -17.47 25.56 10.66
C SER A 85 -18.08 26.38 11.78
N GLU A 86 -19.39 26.43 11.86
CA GLU A 86 -20.12 27.22 12.86
C GLU A 86 -19.85 26.67 14.26
N ALA A 87 -20.09 25.38 14.47
CA ALA A 87 -19.89 24.71 15.76
C ALA A 87 -18.44 24.79 16.28
N ILE A 88 -17.43 24.73 15.39
CA ILE A 88 -16.02 24.92 15.80
C ILE A 88 -15.72 26.39 16.07
N ALA A 89 -16.23 27.32 15.27
CA ALA A 89 -15.95 28.74 15.42
C ALA A 89 -16.48 29.32 16.74
N GLU A 90 -17.58 28.79 17.28
CA GLU A 90 -18.11 29.16 18.61
C GLU A 90 -17.11 28.93 19.74
N ILE A 91 -16.27 27.89 19.64
CA ILE A 91 -15.30 27.52 20.67
C ILE A 91 -13.90 28.03 20.31
N ASP A 92 -13.54 27.97 19.02
CA ASP A 92 -12.18 28.20 18.54
C ASP A 92 -12.18 28.65 17.06
N PRO A 93 -12.39 29.95 16.79
CA PRO A 93 -12.45 30.48 15.43
C PRO A 93 -11.12 30.34 14.67
N GLY A 94 -10.00 30.17 15.38
CA GLY A 94 -8.68 29.99 14.79
C GLY A 94 -8.33 28.55 14.40
N PHE A 95 -9.17 27.56 14.73
CA PHE A 95 -8.83 26.14 14.61
C PHE A 95 -8.41 25.72 13.19
N PHE A 96 -9.23 26.00 12.18
CA PHE A 96 -8.92 25.60 10.80
C PHE A 96 -7.75 26.38 10.20
N GLN A 97 -7.57 27.63 10.59
CA GLN A 97 -6.42 28.42 10.16
C GLN A 97 -5.12 27.83 10.69
N ARG A 98 -5.07 27.41 11.96
CA ARG A 98 -3.89 26.71 12.52
C ARG A 98 -3.60 25.38 11.82
N MET A 99 -4.63 24.63 11.43
CA MET A 99 -4.44 23.42 10.62
C MET A 99 -3.84 23.74 9.25
N LYS A 100 -4.25 24.84 8.60
CA LYS A 100 -3.69 25.30 7.32
C LYS A 100 -2.24 25.74 7.47
N ASP A 101 -1.92 26.40 8.58
CA ASP A 101 -0.59 26.93 8.88
C ASP A 101 0.37 25.87 9.44
N SER A 102 -0.07 24.62 9.59
CA SER A 102 0.71 23.53 10.20
C SER A 102 2.02 23.18 9.48
N PHE A 103 2.17 23.59 8.21
CA PHE A 103 3.38 23.38 7.42
C PHE A 103 4.43 24.49 7.61
N PHE A 104 4.02 25.68 8.05
CA PHE A 104 4.88 26.85 8.16
C PHE A 104 5.77 26.80 9.42
N THR A 105 6.96 27.39 9.34
CA THR A 105 7.77 27.66 10.54
C THR A 105 7.10 28.75 11.37
N LYS A 106 7.58 28.99 12.60
CA LYS A 106 6.95 29.95 13.50
C LYS A 106 6.89 31.36 12.89
N GLU A 107 7.92 31.72 12.12
CA GLU A 107 8.11 33.02 11.50
C GLU A 107 7.14 33.26 10.33
N ASP A 108 6.73 32.19 9.63
CA ASP A 108 5.85 32.26 8.46
C ASP A 108 4.35 32.10 8.82
N LYS A 109 4.04 31.85 10.09
CA LYS A 109 2.65 31.75 10.56
C LYS A 109 2.02 33.12 10.62
N GLN A 110 0.77 33.22 10.17
CA GLN A 110 0.01 34.48 10.13
C GLN A 110 -0.22 35.12 11.50
N TYR A 111 -0.04 34.36 12.60
CA TYR A 111 -0.24 34.83 13.96
C TYR A 111 0.94 34.44 14.87
N GLU A 112 1.62 35.42 15.45
CA GLU A 112 2.84 35.25 16.25
C GLU A 112 2.65 34.37 17.52
N MET A 113 1.41 34.20 17.99
CA MET A 113 1.07 33.46 19.22
C MET A 113 0.62 32.00 19.01
N GLN A 114 0.80 31.42 17.82
CA GLN A 114 0.43 30.03 17.53
C GLN A 114 1.53 29.02 17.93
N SER A 115 1.66 28.77 19.23
CA SER A 115 2.60 27.78 19.76
C SER A 115 2.20 26.33 19.48
N ASN A 116 0.90 26.06 19.33
CA ASN A 116 0.33 24.74 19.02
C ASN A 116 -0.39 24.76 17.66
N THR A 117 -0.51 23.58 17.05
CA THR A 117 -1.09 23.40 15.71
C THR A 117 -2.58 23.06 15.75
N LEU A 118 -3.04 22.28 16.73
CA LEU A 118 -4.45 21.87 16.82
C LEU A 118 -5.16 22.61 17.95
N PHE A 119 -4.65 22.49 19.16
CA PHE A 119 -5.26 23.03 20.37
C PHE A 119 -4.34 24.05 21.01
N ASN A 120 -4.80 25.29 21.11
CA ASN A 120 -4.06 26.39 21.72
C ASN A 120 -4.83 27.00 22.90
N ASP A 121 -5.66 26.19 23.56
CA ASP A 121 -6.45 26.62 24.71
C ASP A 121 -5.57 26.66 25.97
N LEU A 122 -5.96 27.49 26.95
CA LEU A 122 -5.25 27.60 28.23
C LEU A 122 -5.10 26.24 28.93
N ASN A 123 -6.17 25.44 28.94
CA ASN A 123 -6.24 24.17 29.66
C ASN A 123 -6.09 22.93 28.77
N PHE A 124 -6.11 23.07 27.45
CA PHE A 124 -6.02 21.96 26.51
C PHE A 124 -5.14 22.33 25.31
N ASN A 125 -4.04 21.60 25.14
CA ASN A 125 -3.04 21.87 24.10
C ASN A 125 -2.59 20.60 23.39
N ASP A 126 -1.79 20.73 22.34
CA ASP A 126 -1.30 19.60 21.54
C ASP A 126 -0.55 18.57 22.40
N ALA A 127 0.19 18.99 23.43
CA ALA A 127 0.89 18.07 24.32
C ALA A 127 -0.08 17.19 25.12
N LYS A 128 -1.16 17.78 25.67
CA LYS A 128 -2.23 17.03 26.35
C LYS A 128 -3.00 16.13 25.37
N TYR A 129 -3.33 16.65 24.19
CA TYR A 129 -3.98 15.88 23.13
C TYR A 129 -3.18 14.63 22.75
N ASN A 130 -1.89 14.78 22.44
CA ASN A 130 -1.03 13.65 22.06
C ASN A 130 -0.76 12.68 23.23
N LYS A 131 -0.86 13.13 24.48
CA LYS A 131 -0.76 12.26 25.66
C LYS A 131 -2.03 11.41 25.83
N LEU A 132 -3.21 11.99 25.62
CA LEU A 132 -4.49 11.28 25.68
C LEU A 132 -4.68 10.34 24.49
N TYR A 133 -4.27 10.78 23.30
CA TYR A 133 -4.43 10.07 22.05
C TYR A 133 -3.09 9.95 21.33
N PRO A 134 -2.25 8.94 21.70
CA PRO A 134 -0.95 8.74 21.06
C PRO A 134 -1.02 8.50 19.55
N THR A 135 -2.16 8.01 19.07
CA THR A 135 -2.49 7.90 17.65
C THR A 135 -3.93 8.37 17.42
N ILE A 136 -4.25 8.77 16.19
CA ILE A 136 -5.62 9.12 15.79
C ILE A 136 -6.62 7.96 15.98
N TYR A 137 -6.14 6.72 15.99
CA TYR A 137 -6.98 5.54 16.23
C TYR A 137 -7.39 5.41 17.70
N HIS A 138 -6.61 5.94 18.65
CA HIS A 138 -7.04 6.04 20.05
C HIS A 138 -8.25 6.98 20.15
N LEU A 139 -8.22 8.11 19.44
CA LEU A 139 -9.34 9.05 19.40
C LEU A 139 -10.59 8.40 18.77
N ARG A 140 -10.45 7.77 17.60
CA ARG A 140 -11.56 7.03 16.95
C ARG A 140 -12.16 5.96 17.87
N SER A 141 -11.30 5.13 18.47
CA SER A 141 -11.70 4.07 19.41
C SER A 141 -12.46 4.63 20.61
N GLU A 142 -12.03 5.77 21.16
CA GLU A 142 -12.73 6.41 22.28
C GLU A 142 -14.10 6.96 21.88
N LEU A 143 -14.21 7.59 20.71
CA LEU A 143 -15.48 8.11 20.19
C LEU A 143 -16.48 6.99 19.87
N ILE A 144 -16.01 5.84 19.34
CA ILE A 144 -16.84 4.65 19.09
C ILE A 144 -17.38 4.06 20.40
N LYS A 145 -16.58 4.07 21.47
CA LYS A 145 -17.01 3.55 22.78
C LYS A 145 -18.08 4.42 23.44
N GLY A 146 -18.26 5.67 23.01
CA GLY A 146 -19.43 6.51 23.35
C GLY A 146 -19.63 6.83 24.82
N LYS A 147 -18.59 6.73 25.67
CA LYS A 147 -18.75 6.79 27.14
C LYS A 147 -18.87 8.19 27.74
N LYS A 148 -18.57 9.23 26.97
CA LYS A 148 -18.49 10.62 27.44
C LYS A 148 -18.78 11.60 26.30
N THR A 149 -19.07 12.84 26.66
CA THR A 149 -19.13 13.96 25.71
C THR A 149 -17.71 14.36 25.31
N HIS A 150 -17.58 14.87 24.08
CA HIS A 150 -16.28 15.26 23.52
C HIS A 150 -16.36 16.64 22.87
N ASP A 151 -15.22 17.33 22.87
CA ASP A 151 -15.03 18.56 22.12
C ASP A 151 -15.28 18.34 20.61
N VAL A 152 -16.03 19.24 19.97
CA VAL A 152 -16.36 19.18 18.54
C VAL A 152 -15.13 19.09 17.65
N ARG A 153 -14.00 19.70 18.03
CA ARG A 153 -12.72 19.62 17.30
C ARG A 153 -12.17 18.19 17.29
N LEU A 154 -12.34 17.44 18.39
CA LEU A 154 -11.95 16.03 18.46
C LEU A 154 -12.81 15.15 17.54
N VAL A 155 -14.13 15.38 17.54
CA VAL A 155 -15.06 14.69 16.62
C VAL A 155 -14.68 14.99 15.17
N TYR A 156 -14.43 16.26 14.83
CA TYR A 156 -13.97 16.66 13.51
C TYR A 156 -12.65 15.97 13.12
N LEU A 157 -11.64 15.91 14.01
CA LEU A 157 -10.35 15.29 13.70
C LEU A 157 -10.49 13.79 13.35
N ALA A 158 -11.36 13.08 14.06
CA ALA A 158 -11.63 11.67 13.79
C ALA A 158 -12.31 11.46 12.43
N ILE A 159 -13.37 12.23 12.14
CA ILE A 159 -14.10 12.17 10.86
C ILE A 159 -13.20 12.62 9.70
N HIS A 160 -12.45 13.71 9.88
CA HIS A 160 -11.45 14.19 8.94
C HIS A 160 -10.46 13.07 8.59
N HIS A 161 -9.96 12.32 9.57
CA HIS A 161 -9.07 11.20 9.32
C HIS A 161 -9.74 10.09 8.48
N ILE A 162 -10.96 9.68 8.82
CA ILE A 162 -11.74 8.68 8.09
C ILE A 162 -11.95 9.13 6.64
N LEU A 163 -12.45 10.34 6.39
CA LEU A 163 -12.71 10.83 5.03
C LEU A 163 -11.43 11.08 4.23
N LYS A 164 -10.33 11.45 4.89
CA LYS A 164 -9.01 11.63 4.26
C LYS A 164 -8.40 10.31 3.79
N HIS A 165 -8.72 9.21 4.49
CA HIS A 165 -8.21 7.85 4.29
C HIS A 165 -9.36 6.85 4.12
N ARG A 166 -10.32 7.16 3.25
CA ARG A 166 -11.63 6.51 3.13
C ARG A 166 -11.65 5.03 2.66
N GLY A 167 -10.51 4.39 2.47
CA GLY A 167 -10.43 3.05 1.85
C GLY A 167 -10.76 3.01 0.35
N HIS A 168 -10.66 1.82 -0.25
CA HIS A 168 -11.00 1.56 -1.65
C HIS A 168 -12.49 1.21 -1.83
N PHE A 169 -12.98 1.24 -3.09
CA PHE A 169 -14.40 1.10 -3.46
C PHE A 169 -14.67 -0.19 -4.26
N LEU A 170 -13.81 -1.19 -4.16
CA LEU A 170 -13.91 -2.42 -4.98
C LEU A 170 -15.20 -3.21 -4.69
N PHE A 171 -15.74 -3.13 -3.47
CA PHE A 171 -16.95 -3.84 -3.06
C PHE A 171 -18.18 -2.93 -3.02
N GLU A 172 -18.28 -1.95 -3.91
CA GLU A 172 -19.40 -0.99 -3.93
C GLU A 172 -20.76 -1.73 -3.98
N GLY A 173 -21.72 -1.27 -3.17
CA GLY A 173 -23.03 -1.93 -3.01
C GLY A 173 -23.06 -3.12 -2.03
N GLN A 174 -21.90 -3.67 -1.64
CA GLN A 174 -21.85 -4.74 -0.63
C GLN A 174 -21.86 -4.20 0.80
N ASN A 175 -22.59 -4.89 1.68
CA ASN A 175 -22.57 -4.63 3.12
C ASN A 175 -21.29 -5.13 3.78
N MET A 176 -20.93 -4.54 4.93
CA MET A 176 -19.70 -4.88 5.68
C MET A 176 -19.58 -6.41 5.91
N ASN A 177 -20.65 -7.06 6.37
CA ASN A 177 -20.65 -8.50 6.64
C ASN A 177 -20.32 -9.34 5.39
N SER A 178 -20.69 -8.88 4.19
CA SER A 178 -20.34 -9.56 2.94
C SER A 178 -18.85 -9.41 2.64
N VAL A 179 -18.31 -8.21 2.82
CA VAL A 179 -16.90 -7.89 2.57
C VAL A 179 -15.95 -8.62 3.53
N THR A 180 -16.41 -8.89 4.76
CA THR A 180 -15.62 -9.66 5.75
C THR A 180 -15.95 -11.15 5.76
N SER A 181 -16.91 -11.64 4.97
CA SER A 181 -17.33 -13.05 4.97
C SER A 181 -16.33 -13.92 4.21
N PHE A 182 -15.59 -14.75 4.95
CA PHE A 182 -14.70 -15.75 4.33
C PHE A 182 -15.47 -16.66 3.37
N LYS A 183 -16.64 -17.15 3.82
CA LYS A 183 -17.48 -18.08 3.06
C LYS A 183 -17.81 -17.52 1.68
N ASN A 184 -18.22 -16.26 1.60
CA ASN A 184 -18.62 -15.66 0.32
C ASN A 184 -17.44 -15.58 -0.65
N VAL A 185 -16.29 -15.10 -0.17
CA VAL A 185 -15.09 -14.93 -1.00
C VAL A 185 -14.54 -16.29 -1.44
N PHE A 186 -14.55 -17.29 -0.55
CA PHE A 186 -14.10 -18.64 -0.86
C PHE A 186 -15.03 -19.34 -1.85
N THR A 187 -16.34 -19.25 -1.68
CA THR A 187 -17.30 -19.84 -2.63
C THR A 187 -17.16 -19.24 -4.02
N SER A 188 -17.05 -17.90 -4.14
CA SER A 188 -16.82 -17.26 -5.44
C SER A 188 -15.50 -17.69 -6.08
N LEU A 189 -14.43 -17.86 -5.28
CA LEU A 189 -13.17 -18.41 -5.78
C LEU A 189 -13.37 -19.83 -6.33
N SER A 190 -14.00 -20.73 -5.56
CA SER A 190 -14.21 -22.12 -5.99
C SER A 190 -14.99 -22.20 -7.29
N GLU A 191 -16.09 -21.44 -7.43
CA GLU A 191 -16.91 -21.40 -8.65
C GLU A 191 -16.12 -20.91 -9.87
N ILE A 192 -15.29 -19.88 -9.70
CA ILE A 192 -14.44 -19.35 -10.79
C ILE A 192 -13.38 -20.37 -11.18
N LEU A 193 -12.73 -21.02 -10.21
CA LEU A 193 -11.72 -22.03 -10.50
C LEU A 193 -12.30 -23.22 -11.25
N GLU A 194 -13.47 -23.71 -10.86
CA GLU A 194 -14.14 -24.83 -11.55
C GLU A 194 -14.56 -24.49 -12.98
N LYS A 195 -14.83 -23.20 -13.25
CA LYS A 195 -15.17 -22.72 -14.59
C LYS A 195 -13.93 -22.54 -15.48
N GLU A 196 -12.88 -21.94 -14.93
CA GLU A 196 -11.67 -21.59 -15.68
C GLU A 196 -10.68 -22.77 -15.82
N PHE A 197 -10.82 -23.79 -14.97
CA PHE A 197 -9.97 -24.98 -14.98
C PHE A 197 -10.82 -26.26 -14.98
N THR A 198 -10.55 -27.13 -15.94
CA THR A 198 -11.28 -28.40 -16.10
C THR A 198 -11.10 -29.36 -14.92
N ASP A 199 -9.96 -29.31 -14.21
CA ASP A 199 -9.57 -30.29 -13.19
C ASP A 199 -9.24 -29.67 -11.81
N ILE A 200 -9.55 -28.39 -11.59
CA ILE A 200 -9.30 -27.72 -10.31
C ILE A 200 -10.62 -27.51 -9.57
N SER A 201 -10.76 -28.21 -8.45
CA SER A 201 -11.75 -27.90 -7.43
C SER A 201 -11.05 -27.78 -6.06
N LEU A 202 -11.48 -26.80 -5.27
CA LEU A 202 -11.04 -26.59 -3.90
C LEU A 202 -12.02 -27.27 -2.93
N GLU A 203 -12.13 -28.59 -3.03
CA GLU A 203 -12.94 -29.37 -2.10
C GLU A 203 -12.36 -29.26 -0.68
N CYS A 204 -13.25 -29.01 0.29
CA CYS A 204 -12.85 -28.95 1.69
C CYS A 204 -13.92 -29.57 2.58
N GLU A 205 -13.48 -30.28 3.61
CA GLU A 205 -14.37 -30.85 4.62
C GLU A 205 -14.94 -29.78 5.56
N SER A 206 -14.18 -28.69 5.76
CA SER A 206 -14.57 -27.59 6.64
C SER A 206 -13.97 -26.27 6.19
N LEU A 207 -14.83 -25.32 5.82
CA LEU A 207 -14.47 -23.93 5.55
C LEU A 207 -13.84 -23.27 6.79
N GLU A 208 -14.27 -23.66 7.98
CA GLU A 208 -13.77 -23.10 9.24
C GLU A 208 -12.30 -23.45 9.47
N LEU A 209 -11.85 -24.65 9.07
CA LEU A 209 -10.44 -25.03 9.13
C LEU A 209 -9.58 -24.15 8.23
N ILE A 210 -10.06 -23.83 7.03
CA ILE A 210 -9.36 -22.94 6.10
C ILE A 210 -9.31 -21.52 6.66
N GLU A 211 -10.46 -20.99 7.10
CA GLU A 211 -10.57 -19.65 7.67
C GLU A 211 -9.61 -19.47 8.85
N ASN A 212 -9.61 -20.43 9.78
CA ASN A 212 -8.75 -20.43 10.96
C ASN A 212 -7.26 -20.52 10.58
N ASN A 213 -6.90 -21.35 9.60
CA ASN A 213 -5.52 -21.44 9.13
C ASN A 213 -5.03 -20.12 8.50
N LEU A 214 -5.87 -19.44 7.72
CA LEU A 214 -5.52 -18.15 7.10
C LEU A 214 -5.44 -17.03 8.14
N ARG A 215 -6.25 -17.08 9.21
CA ARG A 215 -6.23 -16.09 10.31
C ARG A 215 -5.16 -16.32 11.38
N ASP A 216 -4.51 -17.49 11.38
CA ASP A 216 -3.56 -17.83 12.43
C ASP A 216 -2.24 -17.04 12.30
N GLN A 217 -2.09 -16.00 13.12
CA GLN A 217 -0.92 -15.13 13.14
C GLN A 217 0.33 -15.78 13.79
N SER A 218 0.18 -16.97 14.37
CA SER A 218 1.32 -17.75 14.87
C SER A 218 2.07 -18.47 13.75
N LEU A 219 1.45 -18.63 12.58
CA LEU A 219 2.01 -19.39 11.46
C LEU A 219 2.71 -18.47 10.45
N THR A 220 3.87 -18.92 9.99
CA THR A 220 4.54 -18.31 8.84
C THR A 220 3.74 -18.58 7.56
N ARG A 221 3.96 -17.77 6.51
CA ARG A 221 3.33 -17.96 5.19
C ARG A 221 3.54 -19.38 4.63
N THR A 222 4.75 -19.90 4.75
CA THR A 222 5.11 -21.26 4.33
C THR A 222 4.38 -22.32 5.15
N GLU A 223 4.21 -22.09 6.45
CA GLU A 223 3.47 -22.98 7.34
C GLU A 223 1.96 -22.95 7.05
N LYS A 224 1.39 -21.76 6.79
CA LYS A 224 0.00 -21.60 6.32
C LYS A 224 -0.21 -22.36 5.01
N LYS A 225 0.68 -22.20 4.02
CA LYS A 225 0.66 -22.95 2.74
C LYS A 225 0.68 -24.46 3.02
N ARG A 226 1.64 -24.94 3.82
CA ARG A 226 1.81 -26.37 4.15
C ARG A 226 0.57 -26.96 4.82
N ARG A 227 -0.04 -26.27 5.77
CA ARG A 227 -1.26 -26.72 6.44
C ARG A 227 -2.46 -26.69 5.51
N LEU A 228 -2.60 -25.62 4.72
CA LEU A 228 -3.72 -25.49 3.79
C LEU A 228 -3.69 -26.58 2.71
N LYS A 229 -2.50 -26.95 2.23
CA LYS A 229 -2.33 -28.13 1.35
C LYS A 229 -2.86 -29.42 1.97
N LYS A 230 -2.61 -29.64 3.26
CA LYS A 230 -3.10 -30.83 3.96
C LYS A 230 -4.62 -30.81 4.10
N ILE A 231 -5.18 -29.65 4.45
CA ILE A 231 -6.64 -29.47 4.61
C ILE A 231 -7.36 -29.73 3.29
N LEU A 232 -6.79 -29.29 2.17
CA LEU A 232 -7.36 -29.43 0.83
C LEU A 232 -6.92 -30.71 0.09
N GLY A 233 -6.19 -31.62 0.75
CA GLY A 233 -5.73 -32.88 0.14
C GLY A 233 -4.78 -32.71 -1.07
N VAL A 234 -4.08 -31.57 -1.18
CA VAL A 234 -3.26 -31.25 -2.36
C VAL A 234 -1.91 -31.96 -2.31
N SER A 235 -1.65 -32.77 -3.34
CA SER A 235 -0.40 -33.53 -3.50
C SER A 235 0.79 -32.63 -3.87
N LYS A 236 1.99 -33.22 -4.01
CA LYS A 236 3.17 -32.49 -4.51
C LYS A 236 3.18 -32.33 -6.03
N ASP A 237 2.46 -33.20 -6.73
CA ASP A 237 2.45 -33.24 -8.19
C ASP A 237 1.41 -32.29 -8.78
N ASP A 238 0.41 -31.90 -7.98
CA ASP A 238 -0.58 -30.88 -8.32
C ASP A 238 0.01 -29.46 -8.16
N LYS A 239 0.77 -29.05 -9.17
CA LYS A 239 1.44 -27.75 -9.21
C LYS A 239 0.47 -26.57 -9.29
N ALA A 240 -0.69 -26.76 -9.92
CA ALA A 240 -1.68 -25.71 -10.10
C ALA A 240 -2.34 -25.35 -8.76
N ARG A 241 -2.87 -26.34 -8.03
CA ARG A 241 -3.43 -26.10 -6.69
C ARG A 241 -2.36 -25.66 -5.70
N ASP A 242 -1.12 -26.16 -5.80
CA ASP A 242 0.00 -25.67 -4.98
C ASP A 242 0.28 -24.17 -5.19
N ALA A 243 0.28 -23.70 -6.45
CA ALA A 243 0.47 -22.30 -6.79
C ALA A 243 -0.73 -21.44 -6.32
N ILE A 244 -1.97 -21.91 -6.49
CA ILE A 244 -3.18 -21.22 -5.99
C ILE A 244 -3.09 -21.04 -4.47
N ILE A 245 -2.82 -22.12 -3.72
CA ILE A 245 -2.66 -22.08 -2.26
C ILE A 245 -1.51 -21.15 -1.87
N GLY A 246 -0.41 -21.19 -2.60
CA GLY A 246 0.73 -20.32 -2.39
C GLY A 246 0.36 -18.83 -2.50
N LEU A 247 -0.32 -18.45 -3.58
CA LEU A 247 -0.78 -17.09 -3.79
C LEU A 247 -1.77 -16.63 -2.71
N ILE A 248 -2.72 -17.48 -2.30
CA ILE A 248 -3.66 -17.18 -1.19
C ILE A 248 -2.87 -16.91 0.10
N CYS A 249 -1.82 -17.68 0.38
CA CYS A 249 -0.95 -17.51 1.54
C CYS A 249 0.13 -16.42 1.38
N GLY A 250 0.17 -15.72 0.24
CA GLY A 250 1.11 -14.62 -0.01
C GLY A 250 2.55 -15.07 -0.31
N THR A 251 2.74 -16.28 -0.83
CA THR A 251 4.04 -16.72 -1.40
C THR A 251 4.15 -16.33 -2.87
N LYS A 252 5.38 -16.20 -3.35
CA LYS A 252 5.65 -15.92 -4.77
C LYS A 252 5.55 -17.22 -5.57
N GLU A 253 4.75 -17.21 -6.63
CA GLU A 253 4.44 -18.38 -7.45
C GLU A 253 4.69 -18.09 -8.93
N LYS A 254 4.48 -19.09 -9.80
CA LYS A 254 4.65 -18.97 -11.25
C LYS A 254 3.33 -19.14 -11.97
N LEU A 255 3.03 -18.26 -12.93
CA LEU A 255 1.86 -18.37 -13.79
C LEU A 255 1.88 -19.68 -14.58
N SER A 256 3.03 -20.08 -15.12
CA SER A 256 3.16 -21.35 -15.85
C SER A 256 2.76 -22.57 -15.01
N GLN A 257 2.94 -22.49 -13.68
CA GLN A 257 2.53 -23.56 -12.76
C GLN A 257 1.04 -23.46 -12.41
N LEU A 258 0.54 -22.26 -12.14
CA LEU A 258 -0.86 -22.00 -11.82
C LEU A 258 -1.80 -22.41 -12.95
N PHE A 259 -1.40 -22.09 -14.18
CA PHE A 259 -2.17 -22.27 -15.40
C PHE A 259 -1.84 -23.55 -16.16
N THR A 260 -0.87 -24.34 -15.66
CA THR A 260 -0.33 -25.55 -16.32
C THR A 260 0.00 -25.30 -17.79
N ASP A 261 0.66 -24.17 -18.03
CA ASP A 261 0.88 -23.61 -19.36
C ASP A 261 2.37 -23.28 -19.53
N ASP A 262 3.04 -24.09 -20.37
CA ASP A 262 4.48 -24.02 -20.56
C ASP A 262 4.90 -22.81 -21.42
N ASP A 263 3.99 -22.24 -22.22
CA ASP A 263 4.28 -21.06 -23.04
C ASP A 263 4.50 -19.82 -22.15
N LEU A 264 3.93 -19.82 -20.95
CA LEU A 264 4.16 -18.77 -19.95
C LEU A 264 5.57 -18.84 -19.34
N LYS A 265 6.36 -19.91 -19.54
CA LYS A 265 7.70 -20.03 -18.92
C LYS A 265 8.70 -19.00 -19.43
N THR A 266 8.61 -18.65 -20.71
CA THR A 266 9.53 -17.72 -21.39
C THR A 266 9.08 -16.27 -21.26
N ASN A 267 7.91 -16.02 -20.66
CA ASN A 267 7.39 -14.68 -20.45
C ASN A 267 8.05 -14.02 -19.23
N ASP A 268 8.46 -12.75 -19.36
CA ASP A 268 9.05 -11.95 -18.28
C ASP A 268 8.12 -11.80 -17.06
N MET A 269 6.80 -11.94 -17.27
CA MET A 269 5.77 -11.86 -16.23
C MET A 269 5.42 -13.22 -15.59
N ASN A 270 6.18 -14.28 -15.84
CA ASN A 270 5.87 -15.60 -15.26
C ASN A 270 5.84 -15.60 -13.72
N GLY A 271 6.66 -14.77 -13.06
CA GLY A 271 6.64 -14.66 -11.60
C GLY A 271 5.51 -13.76 -11.10
N ILE A 272 4.79 -14.21 -10.07
CA ILE A 272 3.67 -13.45 -9.48
C ILE A 272 3.67 -13.50 -7.95
N SER A 273 3.31 -12.38 -7.32
CA SER A 273 3.20 -12.19 -5.88
C SER A 273 2.13 -11.13 -5.61
N PHE A 274 1.18 -11.42 -4.71
CA PHE A 274 0.21 -10.42 -4.23
C PHE A 274 0.68 -9.68 -2.98
N ASN A 275 1.80 -10.11 -2.38
CA ASN A 275 2.33 -9.54 -1.15
C ASN A 275 3.24 -8.31 -1.40
N ASP A 276 3.51 -8.00 -2.67
CA ASP A 276 4.23 -6.81 -3.08
C ASP A 276 3.44 -6.07 -4.17
N ASN A 277 3.87 -4.87 -4.53
CA ASN A 277 3.17 -4.06 -5.54
C ASN A 277 3.40 -4.56 -6.98
N SER A 278 4.06 -5.70 -7.21
CA SER A 278 4.39 -6.17 -8.57
C SER A 278 3.14 -6.49 -9.38
N TYR A 279 2.14 -7.14 -8.76
CA TYR A 279 0.86 -7.42 -9.40
C TYR A 279 0.14 -6.14 -9.79
N ASP A 280 -0.15 -5.27 -8.82
CA ASP A 280 -0.92 -4.05 -9.05
C ASP A 280 -0.25 -3.09 -10.04
N SER A 281 1.09 -3.08 -10.12
CA SER A 281 1.84 -2.21 -11.04
C SER A 281 1.89 -2.75 -12.48
N ASN A 282 1.61 -4.04 -12.67
CA ASN A 282 1.69 -4.71 -13.98
C ASN A 282 0.37 -5.40 -14.35
N GLN A 283 -0.75 -5.03 -13.72
CA GLN A 283 -2.06 -5.65 -13.97
C GLN A 283 -2.41 -5.67 -15.46
N ASP A 284 -2.25 -4.54 -16.16
CA ASP A 284 -2.50 -4.43 -17.61
C ASP A 284 -1.71 -5.48 -18.43
N LYS A 285 -0.46 -5.78 -18.03
CA LYS A 285 0.37 -6.80 -18.70
C LYS A 285 -0.11 -8.22 -18.41
N TYR A 286 -0.53 -8.48 -17.17
CA TYR A 286 -1.11 -9.77 -16.80
C TYR A 286 -2.43 -10.00 -17.56
N GLU A 287 -3.27 -8.97 -17.69
CA GLU A 287 -4.51 -9.02 -18.46
C GLU A 287 -4.25 -9.29 -19.95
N GLU A 288 -3.26 -8.61 -20.55
CA GLU A 288 -2.84 -8.85 -21.94
C GLU A 288 -2.37 -10.29 -22.18
N ILE A 289 -1.60 -10.86 -21.26
CA ILE A 289 -1.03 -12.21 -21.39
C ILE A 289 -2.09 -13.30 -21.14
N LEU A 290 -2.96 -13.08 -20.15
CA LEU A 290 -3.88 -14.11 -19.67
C LEU A 290 -5.25 -14.07 -20.36
N GLY A 291 -5.63 -12.93 -20.96
CA GLY A 291 -6.96 -12.73 -21.51
C GLY A 291 -8.03 -13.02 -20.45
N ASP A 292 -9.05 -13.81 -20.80
CA ASP A 292 -10.16 -14.16 -19.90
C ASP A 292 -9.71 -14.90 -18.62
N ARG A 293 -8.56 -15.60 -18.66
CA ARG A 293 -8.00 -16.34 -17.51
C ARG A 293 -7.58 -15.41 -16.36
N ILE A 294 -7.52 -14.08 -16.59
CA ILE A 294 -7.25 -13.08 -15.56
C ILE A 294 -8.26 -13.14 -14.42
N ILE A 295 -9.51 -13.54 -14.71
CA ILE A 295 -10.61 -13.62 -13.72
C ILE A 295 -10.25 -14.60 -12.60
N ALA A 296 -9.61 -15.72 -12.92
CA ALA A 296 -9.11 -16.66 -11.92
C ALA A 296 -8.10 -15.97 -10.99
N LEU A 297 -7.18 -15.19 -11.54
CA LEU A 297 -6.16 -14.50 -10.76
C LEU A 297 -6.74 -13.41 -9.85
N GLU A 298 -7.71 -12.66 -10.33
CA GLU A 298 -8.45 -11.67 -9.54
C GLU A 298 -9.23 -12.31 -8.38
N SER A 299 -9.85 -13.47 -8.62
CA SER A 299 -10.55 -14.22 -7.57
C SER A 299 -9.61 -14.74 -6.47
N ILE A 300 -8.41 -15.22 -6.84
CA ILE A 300 -7.38 -15.65 -5.89
C ILE A 300 -6.89 -14.43 -5.08
N LYS A 301 -6.68 -13.29 -5.75
CA LYS A 301 -6.31 -12.04 -5.10
C LYS A 301 -7.37 -11.59 -4.09
N ALA A 302 -8.66 -11.72 -4.41
CA ALA A 302 -9.74 -11.36 -3.50
C ALA A 302 -9.66 -12.16 -2.18
N LEU A 303 -9.36 -13.46 -2.24
CA LEU A 303 -9.19 -14.28 -1.04
C LEU A 303 -7.91 -13.94 -0.26
N HIS A 304 -6.82 -13.65 -0.97
CA HIS A 304 -5.58 -13.15 -0.36
C HIS A 304 -5.82 -11.81 0.36
N ASP A 305 -6.47 -10.86 -0.29
CA ASP A 305 -6.82 -9.55 0.27
C ASP A 305 -7.75 -9.67 1.48
N TRP A 306 -8.70 -10.63 1.45
CA TRP A 306 -9.51 -10.96 2.62
C TRP A 306 -8.65 -11.41 3.80
N SER A 307 -7.63 -12.25 3.58
CA SER A 307 -6.75 -12.72 4.65
C SER A 307 -5.98 -11.58 5.30
N ILE A 308 -5.47 -10.64 4.48
CA ILE A 308 -4.82 -9.42 4.96
C ILE A 308 -5.80 -8.52 5.71
N LEU A 309 -7.03 -8.35 5.21
CA LEU A 309 -8.05 -7.57 5.90
C LEU A 309 -8.41 -8.19 7.25
N ALA A 310 -8.52 -9.52 7.34
CA ALA A 310 -8.76 -10.22 8.58
C ALA A 310 -7.61 -10.00 9.58
N ASP A 311 -6.36 -10.03 9.12
CA ASP A 311 -5.20 -9.70 9.94
C ASP A 311 -5.21 -8.23 10.40
N ILE A 312 -5.55 -7.28 9.52
CA ILE A 312 -5.68 -5.86 9.85
C ILE A 312 -6.78 -5.61 10.89
N LEU A 313 -7.86 -6.39 10.89
CA LEU A 313 -8.99 -6.25 11.82
C LEU A 313 -8.83 -7.07 13.10
N HIS A 314 -7.76 -7.87 13.20
CA HIS A 314 -7.51 -8.75 14.34
C HIS A 314 -7.53 -8.01 15.68
N GLY A 315 -8.20 -8.58 16.68
CA GLY A 315 -8.36 -7.96 18.00
C GLY A 315 -9.21 -6.68 18.00
N GLY A 316 -9.82 -6.31 16.88
CA GLY A 316 -10.69 -5.13 16.74
C GLY A 316 -12.12 -5.33 17.24
N ASN A 317 -12.44 -6.47 17.87
CA ASN A 317 -13.79 -6.80 18.30
C ASN A 317 -14.27 -5.92 19.47
N LEU A 318 -15.44 -5.32 19.31
CA LEU A 318 -16.17 -4.62 20.37
C LEU A 318 -17.67 -4.81 20.13
N ASN A 319 -18.39 -5.34 21.12
CA ASN A 319 -19.84 -5.56 21.06
C ASN A 319 -20.30 -6.31 19.79
N GLY A 320 -19.54 -7.34 19.37
CA GLY A 320 -19.87 -8.15 18.18
C GLY A 320 -19.52 -7.51 16.82
N LYS A 321 -18.93 -6.31 16.80
CA LYS A 321 -18.45 -5.63 15.57
C LYS A 321 -16.93 -5.56 15.53
N GLN A 322 -16.34 -5.58 14.34
CA GLN A 322 -14.89 -5.44 14.12
C GLN A 322 -14.49 -4.02 13.69
N TYR A 323 -13.74 -3.32 14.53
CA TYR A 323 -13.32 -1.94 14.30
C TYR A 323 -11.82 -1.83 14.02
N LEU A 324 -11.47 -1.19 12.91
CA LEU A 324 -10.10 -0.89 12.53
C LEU A 324 -9.38 -0.07 13.60
N SER A 325 -10.03 0.93 14.19
CA SER A 325 -9.42 1.77 15.21
C SER A 325 -9.01 1.00 16.46
N ILE A 326 -9.76 -0.05 16.82
CA ILE A 326 -9.44 -0.88 17.99
C ILE A 326 -8.25 -1.77 17.67
N SER A 327 -8.25 -2.41 16.50
CA SER A 327 -7.09 -3.18 16.02
C SER A 327 -5.82 -2.32 15.96
N LYS A 328 -5.89 -1.12 15.37
CA LYS A 328 -4.75 -0.20 15.31
C LYS A 328 -4.27 0.29 16.68
N VAL A 329 -5.15 0.36 17.69
CA VAL A 329 -4.72 0.62 19.08
C VAL A 329 -3.95 -0.59 19.64
N ASN A 330 -4.39 -1.82 19.36
CA ASN A 330 -3.65 -3.03 19.76
C ASN A 330 -2.28 -3.10 19.09
N ASP A 331 -2.18 -2.77 17.79
CA ASP A 331 -0.89 -2.66 17.08
C ASP A 331 0.06 -1.69 17.78
N TYR A 332 -0.45 -0.55 18.26
CA TYR A 332 0.37 0.44 18.95
C TYR A 332 0.91 -0.11 20.29
N GLU A 333 0.07 -0.77 21.08
CA GLU A 333 0.50 -1.37 22.35
C GLU A 333 1.45 -2.56 22.13
N ASN A 334 1.22 -3.37 21.09
CA ASN A 334 2.13 -4.45 20.67
C ASN A 334 3.50 -3.89 20.28
N HIS A 335 3.53 -2.85 19.44
CA HIS A 335 4.78 -2.18 19.07
C HIS A 335 5.54 -1.68 20.30
N LYS A 336 4.83 -1.06 21.24
CA LYS A 336 5.41 -0.54 22.48
C LYS A 336 5.97 -1.65 23.37
N ALA A 337 5.26 -2.76 23.50
CA ALA A 337 5.71 -3.94 24.24
C ALA A 337 6.96 -4.56 23.59
N ASP A 338 6.93 -4.77 22.27
CA ASP A 338 8.05 -5.29 21.48
C ASP A 338 9.28 -4.40 21.59
N LEU A 339 9.10 -3.08 21.49
CA LEU A 339 10.22 -2.15 21.60
C LEU A 339 10.86 -2.19 22.99
N LYS A 340 10.04 -2.34 24.04
CA LYS A 340 10.53 -2.46 25.42
C LYS A 340 11.32 -3.76 25.59
N LEU A 341 10.79 -4.87 25.06
CA LEU A 341 11.44 -6.17 25.05
C LEU A 341 12.78 -6.12 24.29
N LEU A 342 12.78 -5.61 23.05
CA LEU A 342 13.98 -5.49 22.23
C LEU A 342 15.05 -4.63 22.90
N LYS A 343 14.67 -3.48 23.49
CA LYS A 343 15.61 -2.64 24.24
C LYS A 343 16.21 -3.36 25.45
N ARG A 344 15.41 -4.18 26.15
CA ARG A 344 15.89 -4.98 27.28
C ARG A 344 16.90 -6.03 26.81
N VAL A 345 16.58 -6.79 25.77
CA VAL A 345 17.46 -7.80 25.17
C VAL A 345 18.78 -7.19 24.71
N VAL A 346 18.73 -6.09 23.94
CA VAL A 346 19.94 -5.41 23.45
C VAL A 346 20.81 -4.91 24.60
N LYS A 347 20.22 -4.31 25.64
CA LYS A 347 20.98 -3.85 26.82
C LYS A 347 21.61 -4.99 27.62
N LYS A 348 20.95 -6.16 27.65
CA LYS A 348 21.41 -7.32 28.42
C LYS A 348 22.55 -8.05 27.72
N TYR A 349 22.45 -8.23 26.40
CA TYR A 349 23.32 -9.15 25.67
C TYR A 349 24.32 -8.48 24.72
N ILE A 350 23.97 -7.35 24.11
CA ILE A 350 24.79 -6.65 23.11
C ILE A 350 24.73 -5.11 23.30
N PRO A 351 25.07 -4.60 24.51
CA PRO A 351 24.92 -3.19 24.84
C PRO A 351 25.72 -2.26 23.91
N GLU A 352 26.84 -2.72 23.37
CA GLU A 352 27.67 -2.01 22.40
C GLU A 352 26.93 -1.74 21.07
N GLU A 353 25.99 -2.61 20.67
CA GLU A 353 25.18 -2.47 19.46
C GLU A 353 23.97 -1.53 19.65
N TYR A 354 23.67 -1.08 20.88
CA TYR A 354 22.48 -0.28 21.20
C TYR A 354 22.36 0.97 20.32
N LYS A 355 23.46 1.70 20.12
CA LYS A 355 23.46 2.91 19.30
C LYS A 355 23.18 2.58 17.83
N SER A 356 23.86 1.58 17.27
CA SER A 356 23.67 1.10 15.88
C SER A 356 22.21 0.72 15.65
N ILE A 357 21.61 -0.04 16.58
CA ILE A 357 20.23 -0.55 16.45
C ILE A 357 19.17 0.55 16.54
N PHE A 358 19.34 1.57 17.38
CA PHE A 358 18.24 2.49 17.71
C PHE A 358 18.38 3.92 17.19
N SER A 359 19.59 4.39 16.86
CA SER A 359 19.80 5.84 16.67
C SER A 359 20.97 6.26 15.78
N ASP A 360 21.85 5.34 15.37
CA ASP A 360 22.98 5.69 14.51
C ASP A 360 22.48 6.20 13.15
N VAL A 361 22.93 7.39 12.77
CA VAL A 361 22.58 8.05 11.51
C VAL A 361 23.27 7.43 10.31
N LYS A 362 24.35 6.67 10.51
CA LYS A 362 25.07 5.96 9.44
C LYS A 362 24.35 4.68 9.02
N GLU A 363 23.51 4.13 9.90
CA GLU A 363 22.80 2.88 9.67
C GLU A 363 21.48 3.15 8.95
N THR A 364 21.34 2.63 7.73
CA THR A 364 20.17 2.88 6.87
C THR A 364 18.98 1.98 7.17
N ASN A 365 19.18 0.90 7.91
CA ASN A 365 18.19 -0.14 8.18
C ASN A 365 17.90 -0.35 9.67
N ASN A 366 18.32 0.59 10.53
CA ASN A 366 18.08 0.49 11.97
C ASN A 366 16.66 0.92 12.36
N TYR A 367 16.33 0.88 13.66
CA TYR A 367 14.99 1.21 14.14
C TYR A 367 14.56 2.66 13.84
N ALA A 368 15.51 3.61 13.84
CA ALA A 368 15.22 4.99 13.47
C ALA A 368 14.80 5.10 12.00
N ALA A 369 15.52 4.42 11.11
CA ALA A 369 15.17 4.32 9.69
C ALA A 369 13.84 3.58 9.49
N TYR A 370 13.58 2.50 10.24
CA TYR A 370 12.30 1.78 10.18
C TYR A 370 11.09 2.67 10.54
N CYS A 371 11.25 3.52 11.56
CA CYS A 371 10.25 4.52 11.95
C CYS A 371 10.22 5.76 11.03
N GLY A 372 11.26 5.98 10.21
CA GLY A 372 11.44 7.19 9.41
C GLY A 372 11.74 8.45 10.22
N VAL A 373 12.17 8.31 11.48
CA VAL A 373 12.42 9.44 12.38
C VAL A 373 13.62 9.17 13.26
N ASN A 374 14.52 10.15 13.36
CA ASN A 374 15.59 10.15 14.35
C ASN A 374 15.48 11.38 15.27
N LYS A 375 16.09 11.32 16.46
CA LYS A 375 16.19 12.47 17.36
C LYS A 375 17.60 13.04 17.30
N LYS A 376 17.73 14.30 16.91
CA LYS A 376 18.99 15.05 16.98
C LYS A 376 18.75 16.32 17.80
N ASN A 377 19.58 16.57 18.82
CA ASN A 377 19.46 17.74 19.70
C ASN A 377 18.05 17.95 20.29
N LYS A 378 17.40 16.86 20.75
CA LYS A 378 16.02 16.83 21.26
C LYS A 378 14.91 17.12 20.23
N ASN A 379 15.26 17.45 18.99
CA ASN A 379 14.32 17.67 17.90
C ASN A 379 14.13 16.40 17.05
N LYS A 380 12.90 16.15 16.60
CA LYS A 380 12.59 15.08 15.66
C LYS A 380 13.05 15.49 14.26
N GLN A 381 13.81 14.63 13.60
CA GLN A 381 14.21 14.77 12.22
C GLN A 381 13.59 13.65 11.39
N ILE A 382 12.90 14.01 10.32
CA ILE A 382 12.39 13.04 9.35
C ILE A 382 13.59 12.53 8.54
N ILE A 383 13.72 11.20 8.46
CA ILE A 383 14.77 10.54 7.68
C ILE A 383 14.16 9.55 6.70
N LYS A 384 14.95 9.12 5.71
CA LYS A 384 14.51 8.12 4.73
C LYS A 384 14.13 6.83 5.46
N ARG A 385 12.93 6.32 5.16
CA ARG A 385 12.42 5.07 5.73
C ARG A 385 12.97 3.86 4.98
N CYS A 386 13.41 2.82 5.70
CA CYS A 386 13.78 1.53 5.10
C CYS A 386 12.55 0.61 4.93
N LYS A 387 12.67 -0.46 4.13
CA LYS A 387 11.63 -1.49 4.05
C LYS A 387 11.63 -2.32 5.34
N GLN A 388 10.46 -2.90 5.66
CA GLN A 388 10.32 -3.78 6.83
C GLN A 388 11.27 -4.98 6.74
N ASP A 389 11.38 -5.60 5.56
CA ASP A 389 12.29 -6.73 5.33
C ASP A 389 13.76 -6.37 5.55
N ASP A 390 14.17 -5.15 5.17
CA ASP A 390 15.53 -4.65 5.37
C ASP A 390 15.83 -4.50 6.88
N PHE A 391 14.89 -3.90 7.63
CA PHE A 391 14.98 -3.79 9.08
C PHE A 391 15.00 -5.17 9.76
N TYR A 392 14.14 -6.09 9.32
CA TYR A 392 14.05 -7.45 9.86
C TYR A 392 15.29 -8.28 9.58
N THR A 393 15.94 -8.06 8.44
CA THR A 393 17.22 -8.67 8.09
C THR A 393 18.32 -8.11 8.98
N PHE A 394 18.38 -6.78 9.12
CA PHE A 394 19.35 -6.09 9.96
C PHE A 394 19.26 -6.55 11.43
N ILE A 395 18.08 -6.50 12.04
CA ILE A 395 17.92 -6.84 13.46
C ILE A 395 18.18 -8.33 13.71
N SER A 396 17.80 -9.21 12.78
CA SER A 396 18.06 -10.64 12.88
C SER A 396 19.55 -10.94 12.88
N THR A 397 20.33 -10.27 12.03
CA THR A 397 21.80 -10.40 12.02
C THR A 397 22.42 -9.98 13.35
N LYS A 398 21.89 -8.94 14.01
CA LYS A 398 22.38 -8.51 15.32
C LYS A 398 22.02 -9.52 16.42
N LEU A 399 20.77 -9.97 16.46
CA LEU A 399 20.29 -10.91 17.48
C LEU A 399 20.95 -12.29 17.37
N LYS A 400 21.29 -12.74 16.16
CA LYS A 400 22.02 -14.01 15.93
C LYS A 400 23.44 -14.05 16.52
N LYS A 401 24.02 -12.89 16.87
CA LYS A 401 25.34 -12.82 17.54
C LYS A 401 25.30 -13.24 19.01
N ILE A 402 24.10 -13.34 19.60
CA ILE A 402 23.93 -13.65 21.02
C ILE A 402 24.08 -15.16 21.23
N SER A 403 25.14 -15.58 21.92
CA SER A 403 25.33 -16.97 22.35
C SER A 403 24.33 -17.30 23.46
N ASN A 404 23.56 -18.38 23.31
CA ASN A 404 22.48 -18.84 24.20
C ASN A 404 21.23 -17.93 24.23
N PRO A 405 20.40 -17.97 23.17
CA PRO A 405 19.17 -17.18 23.11
C PRO A 405 18.15 -17.65 24.17
N ASP A 406 17.70 -16.73 25.01
CA ASP A 406 16.60 -16.96 25.94
C ASP A 406 15.22 -16.84 25.24
N GLU A 407 14.16 -17.13 25.98
CA GLU A 407 12.78 -17.09 25.48
C GLU A 407 12.39 -15.71 24.91
N ASP A 408 12.94 -14.63 25.49
CA ASP A 408 12.77 -13.25 25.01
C ASP A 408 13.29 -13.09 23.56
N ILE A 409 14.47 -13.63 23.26
CA ILE A 409 15.07 -13.61 21.91
C ILE A 409 14.26 -14.48 20.95
N GLN A 410 13.85 -15.67 21.39
CA GLN A 410 13.02 -16.58 20.58
C GLN A 410 11.69 -15.91 20.20
N SER A 411 11.02 -15.26 21.15
CA SER A 411 9.78 -14.52 20.92
C SER A 411 9.95 -13.41 19.87
N LEU A 412 11.03 -12.61 19.96
CA LEU A 412 11.34 -11.57 18.96
C LEU A 412 11.59 -12.16 17.57
N MET A 413 12.30 -13.28 17.48
CA MET A 413 12.59 -13.97 16.22
C MET A 413 11.31 -14.53 15.59
N THR A 414 10.44 -15.19 16.38
CA THR A 414 9.14 -15.67 15.91
C THR A 414 8.26 -14.54 15.39
N LYS A 415 8.14 -13.42 16.13
CA LYS A 415 7.38 -12.25 15.66
C LYS A 415 7.95 -11.66 14.36
N LYS A 416 9.28 -11.66 14.22
CA LYS A 416 9.96 -11.23 12.99
C LYS A 416 9.65 -12.16 11.82
N GLU A 417 9.66 -13.47 12.03
CA GLU A 417 9.32 -14.47 11.01
C GLU A 417 7.86 -14.36 10.55
N ASN A 418 6.97 -14.01 11.49
CA ASN A 418 5.54 -13.83 11.22
C ASN A 418 5.17 -12.45 10.66
N GLY A 419 6.11 -11.51 10.49
CA GLY A 419 5.76 -10.18 9.98
C GLY A 419 5.19 -9.22 11.03
N THR A 420 5.09 -9.63 12.30
CA THR A 420 4.32 -8.94 13.35
C THR A 420 5.18 -8.19 14.37
N LEU A 421 6.52 -8.25 14.26
CA LEU A 421 7.42 -7.54 15.16
C LEU A 421 7.36 -6.02 14.91
N LEU A 422 7.12 -5.23 15.96
CA LEU A 422 7.12 -3.76 15.89
C LEU A 422 6.18 -3.22 14.78
N PRO A 423 4.87 -3.56 14.79
CA PRO A 423 3.95 -3.20 13.72
C PRO A 423 3.81 -1.68 13.61
N LEU A 424 3.70 -1.16 12.39
CA LEU A 424 3.56 0.27 12.14
C LEU A 424 2.12 0.61 11.76
N GLN A 425 1.61 1.72 12.29
CA GLN A 425 0.23 2.18 12.05
C GLN A 425 -0.06 2.45 10.57
N LYS A 426 0.98 2.76 9.78
CA LYS A 426 0.94 3.01 8.33
C LYS A 426 1.93 2.10 7.60
N ASN A 427 1.40 1.12 6.90
CA ASN A 427 2.08 0.19 6.01
C ASN A 427 1.34 0.11 4.65
N GLY A 428 1.88 -0.67 3.70
CA GLY A 428 1.28 -0.87 2.38
C GLY A 428 -0.09 -1.52 2.45
N ASP A 429 -0.25 -2.49 3.35
CA ASP A 429 -1.45 -3.31 3.54
C ASP A 429 -2.71 -2.49 3.85
N ASN A 430 -2.55 -1.30 4.46
CA ASN A 430 -3.67 -0.38 4.68
C ASN A 430 -4.39 0.03 3.37
N GLY A 431 -3.78 -0.17 2.19
CA GLY A 431 -4.42 0.03 0.89
C GLY A 431 -5.57 -0.92 0.59
N ILE A 432 -5.56 -2.11 1.22
CA ILE A 432 -6.56 -3.18 1.08
C ILE A 432 -7.82 -2.89 1.92
N ILE A 433 -7.81 -1.84 2.76
CA ILE A 433 -8.94 -1.54 3.62
C ILE A 433 -10.10 -0.99 2.76
N PRO A 434 -11.27 -1.66 2.73
CA PRO A 434 -12.42 -1.21 1.96
C PRO A 434 -13.16 -0.10 2.71
N TYR A 435 -13.85 0.77 1.97
CA TYR A 435 -14.52 1.93 2.55
C TYR A 435 -15.59 1.58 3.58
N GLN A 436 -16.20 0.38 3.49
CA GLN A 436 -17.21 -0.11 4.43
C GLN A 436 -16.72 -0.12 5.88
N ILE A 437 -15.45 -0.48 6.11
CA ILE A 437 -14.85 -0.50 7.45
C ILE A 437 -14.81 0.91 8.04
N HIS A 438 -14.39 1.88 7.24
CA HIS A 438 -14.37 3.29 7.62
C HIS A 438 -15.79 3.87 7.78
N LYS A 439 -16.72 3.48 6.92
CA LYS A 439 -18.13 3.90 6.98
C LYS A 439 -18.79 3.43 8.27
N MET A 440 -18.57 2.17 8.68
CA MET A 440 -19.13 1.64 9.93
C MET A 440 -18.65 2.45 11.14
N GLU A 441 -17.34 2.71 11.25
CA GLU A 441 -16.81 3.57 12.31
C GLU A 441 -17.37 4.98 12.27
N LEU A 442 -17.50 5.57 11.08
CA LEU A 442 -18.06 6.90 10.91
C LEU A 442 -19.50 6.96 11.43
N MET A 443 -20.34 5.97 11.07
CA MET A 443 -21.73 5.92 11.51
C MET A 443 -21.85 5.78 13.02
N ASP A 444 -21.04 4.91 13.65
CA ASP A 444 -21.06 4.75 15.10
C ASP A 444 -20.54 6.01 15.84
N ILE A 445 -19.50 6.67 15.30
CA ILE A 445 -19.02 7.96 15.84
C ILE A 445 -20.09 9.04 15.71
N LEU A 446 -20.73 9.19 14.55
CA LEU A 446 -21.79 10.18 14.32
C LEU A 446 -22.99 9.92 15.21
N SER A 447 -23.41 8.66 15.34
CA SER A 447 -24.51 8.26 16.24
C SER A 447 -24.24 8.71 17.67
N ASN A 448 -23.07 8.38 18.21
CA ASN A 448 -22.67 8.78 19.57
C ASN A 448 -22.52 10.31 19.70
N ALA A 449 -21.90 10.96 18.72
CA ALA A 449 -21.63 12.40 18.75
C ALA A 449 -22.91 13.25 18.64
N SER A 450 -23.90 12.79 17.88
CA SER A 450 -25.17 13.48 17.68
C SER A 450 -25.97 13.68 18.97
N VAL A 451 -25.68 12.91 20.02
CA VAL A 451 -26.30 13.04 21.34
C VAL A 451 -25.93 14.38 21.99
N TYR A 452 -24.72 14.89 21.74
CA TYR A 452 -24.20 16.11 22.37
C TYR A 452 -23.80 17.20 21.36
N LEU A 453 -23.81 16.92 20.05
CA LEU A 453 -23.64 17.88 18.96
C LEU A 453 -24.89 17.87 18.07
N PRO A 454 -25.94 18.64 18.42
CA PRO A 454 -27.25 18.56 17.75
C PRO A 454 -27.20 18.86 16.24
N PHE A 455 -26.27 19.70 15.79
CA PHE A 455 -26.12 20.04 14.36
C PHE A 455 -25.83 18.81 13.49
N LEU A 456 -25.26 17.73 14.06
CA LEU A 456 -25.02 16.47 13.34
C LEU A 456 -26.31 15.71 12.98
N LYS A 457 -27.46 16.09 13.55
CA LYS A 457 -28.77 15.52 13.20
C LYS A 457 -29.48 16.30 12.10
N GLN A 458 -28.97 17.49 11.74
CA GLN A 458 -29.58 18.30 10.69
C GLN A 458 -29.33 17.61 9.35
N LYS A 459 -30.41 17.43 8.60
CA LYS A 459 -30.37 16.96 7.22
C LYS A 459 -30.38 18.16 6.29
N ASP A 460 -29.75 18.01 5.13
CA ASP A 460 -29.88 19.01 4.07
C ASP A 460 -31.25 18.92 3.39
N GLU A 461 -31.49 19.81 2.42
CA GLU A 461 -32.73 19.90 1.64
C GLU A 461 -33.04 18.62 0.83
N TYR A 462 -32.08 17.70 0.71
CA TYR A 462 -32.24 16.42 0.01
C TYR A 462 -32.63 15.27 0.94
N GLU A 463 -32.83 15.53 2.24
CA GLU A 463 -33.20 14.58 3.30
C GLU A 463 -32.27 13.34 3.46
N LEU A 464 -31.07 13.38 2.87
CA LEU A 464 -30.11 12.27 2.85
C LEU A 464 -29.36 12.09 4.18
#